data_AF-A0A101QM84-F1
#
_entry.id   AF-A0A101QM84-F1
#
_cell.length_a   1.000
_cell.length_b   1.000
_cell.length_c   1.000
_cell.angle_alpha   90.00
_cell.angle_beta   90.00
_cell.angle_gamma   90.00
#
_symmetry.space_group_name_H-M   'P 1'
#
loop_
_entity.id
_entity.type
_entity.pdbx_description
1 polymer ?
#
loop_
_entity_poly.entity_id
_entity_poly.type
_entity_poly.pdbx_seq_one_letter_code
_entity_poly.pdbx_strand_id
1 'polypeptide(L)'
;MKDPVSFHNLDVPPFTPYDIAKAALTYLGDQWGADPGPWATTGHLRAWDGTPFTIGAQPTGELFLRNDQLGDTLALPVKPTDDLDTIARAVDETVGHLY
;
A
#
# COMPACT_ATOMS: atom_id res chain seq x y z
N MET A 1 -33.14 -2.10 -5.57
CA MET A 1 -32.43 -0.81 -5.62
C MET A 1 -31.31 -0.93 -4.59
N LYS A 2 -30.04 -0.85 -4.97
CA LYS A 2 -28.93 -0.85 -4.00
C LYS A 2 -28.91 0.52 -3.35
N ASP A 3 -29.03 0.59 -2.03
CA ASP A 3 -28.95 1.85 -1.30
C ASP A 3 -27.62 2.55 -1.56
N PRO A 4 -27.58 3.89 -1.63
CA PRO A 4 -26.33 4.62 -1.77
C PRO A 4 -25.46 4.36 -0.55
N VAL A 5 -24.23 3.87 -0.78
CA VAL A 5 -23.23 3.69 0.28
C VAL A 5 -22.80 5.08 0.72
N SER A 6 -23.20 5.48 1.92
CA SER A 6 -22.71 6.70 2.56
C SER A 6 -21.20 6.57 2.80
N PHE A 7 -20.41 7.60 2.46
CA PHE A 7 -18.97 7.68 2.76
C PHE A 7 -18.66 7.47 4.25
N HIS A 8 -19.64 7.67 5.14
CA HIS A 8 -19.52 7.44 6.58
C HIS A 8 -19.58 5.97 7.02
N ASN A 9 -19.85 5.03 6.11
CA ASN A 9 -19.95 3.59 6.39
C ASN A 9 -18.78 2.78 5.83
N LEU A 10 -17.72 3.43 5.36
CA LEU A 10 -16.49 2.73 4.98
C LEU A 10 -15.69 2.42 6.24
N ASP A 11 -15.32 1.14 6.42
CA ASP A 11 -14.44 0.75 7.51
C ASP A 11 -13.10 1.48 7.36
N VAL A 12 -12.76 2.28 8.35
CA VAL A 12 -11.50 3.04 8.38
C VAL A 12 -10.40 2.12 8.92
N PRO A 13 -9.34 1.85 8.16
CA PRO A 13 -8.20 1.07 8.64
C PRO A 13 -7.57 1.74 9.87
N PRO A 14 -7.12 0.96 10.89
CA PRO A 14 -6.47 1.53 12.07
C PRO A 14 -5.02 1.97 11.82
N PHE A 15 -4.53 1.87 10.59
CA PHE A 15 -3.15 2.16 10.17
C PHE A 15 -3.13 3.00 8.89
N THR A 16 -2.06 3.79 8.74
CA THR A 16 -1.85 4.62 7.54
C THR A 16 -1.14 3.83 6.44
N PRO A 17 -1.18 4.29 5.17
CA PRO A 17 -0.33 3.74 4.10
C PRO A 17 1.16 3.73 4.44
N TYR A 18 1.63 4.69 5.25
CA TYR A 18 3.01 4.69 5.73
C TYR A 18 3.28 3.59 6.78
N ASP A 19 2.32 3.28 7.65
CA ASP A 19 2.45 2.14 8.56
C ASP A 19 2.54 0.82 7.80
N ILE A 20 1.78 0.69 6.71
CA ILE A 20 1.88 -0.44 5.79
C ILE A 20 3.28 -0.50 5.16
N ALA A 21 3.81 0.61 4.64
CA ALA A 21 5.16 0.66 4.06
C ALA A 21 6.24 0.24 5.06
N LYS A 22 6.19 0.73 6.30
CA LYS A 22 7.12 0.32 7.37
C LYS A 22 7.00 -1.17 7.69
N ALA A 23 5.77 -1.69 7.78
CA ALA A 23 5.55 -3.10 8.08
C ALA A 23 6.10 -4.00 6.97
N ALA A 24 5.94 -3.62 5.70
CA ALA A 24 6.43 -4.34 4.53
C ALA A 24 7.97 -4.51 4.52
N LEU A 25 8.73 -3.61 5.15
CA LEU A 25 10.20 -3.74 5.27
C LEU A 25 10.63 -5.04 5.98
N THR A 26 9.77 -5.60 6.84
CA THR A 26 10.04 -6.88 7.51
C THR A 26 10.15 -8.04 6.52
N TYR A 27 9.46 -7.93 5.37
CA TYR A 27 9.39 -8.96 4.33
C TYR A 27 10.34 -8.66 3.16
N LEU A 28 10.41 -7.40 2.73
CA LEU A 28 11.25 -6.95 1.62
C LEU A 28 12.76 -7.06 1.89
N GLY A 29 13.15 -7.07 3.17
CA GLY A 29 14.54 -7.17 3.62
C GLY A 29 15.24 -5.83 3.84
N ASP A 30 16.53 -5.91 4.17
CA ASP A 30 17.35 -4.76 4.63
C ASP A 30 17.76 -3.77 3.53
N GLN A 31 17.53 -4.15 2.27
CA GLN A 31 17.84 -3.37 1.08
C GLN A 31 16.75 -2.36 0.70
N TRP A 32 15.75 -2.17 1.56
CA TRP A 32 14.60 -1.32 1.30
C TRP A 32 14.45 -0.21 2.35
N GLY A 33 13.99 0.96 1.88
CA GLY A 33 13.59 2.08 2.73
C GLY A 33 12.10 2.35 2.64
N ALA A 34 11.52 2.94 3.69
CA ALA A 34 10.14 3.42 3.70
C ALA A 34 10.07 4.88 4.15
N ASP A 35 9.28 5.68 3.46
CA ASP A 35 9.05 7.09 3.76
C ASP A 35 7.54 7.43 3.73
N PRO A 36 7.08 8.39 4.55
CA PRO A 36 5.73 8.89 4.43
C PRO A 36 5.60 9.78 3.19
N GLY A 37 4.48 9.66 2.48
CA GLY A 37 4.12 10.61 1.43
C GLY A 37 3.56 11.92 1.97
N PRO A 38 3.24 12.87 1.08
CA PRO A 38 2.64 14.14 1.47
C PRO A 38 1.41 13.93 2.34
N TRP A 39 1.39 14.59 3.50
CA TRP A 39 0.31 14.50 4.49
C TRP A 39 0.04 13.07 4.99
N ALA A 40 1.00 12.15 4.86
CA ALA A 40 0.86 10.72 5.19
C ALA A 40 -0.32 10.01 4.50
N THR A 41 -0.77 10.55 3.37
CA THR A 41 -1.87 9.97 2.57
C THR A 41 -1.41 8.80 1.69
N THR A 42 -0.09 8.67 1.50
CA THR A 42 0.57 7.56 0.84
C THR A 42 1.76 7.07 1.66
N GLY A 43 2.15 5.81 1.43
CA GLY A 43 3.42 5.27 1.88
C GLY A 43 4.33 5.09 0.68
N HIS A 44 5.63 5.34 0.84
CA HIS A 44 6.61 5.12 -0.21
C HIS A 44 7.58 4.04 0.21
N LEU A 45 7.95 3.19 -0.75
CA LEU A 45 9.04 2.23 -0.63
C LEU A 45 10.13 2.61 -1.63
N ARG A 46 11.39 2.34 -1.29
CA ARG A 46 12.53 2.52 -2.18
C ARG A 46 13.43 1.31 -2.11
N ALA A 47 13.63 0.65 -3.24
CA ALA A 47 14.58 -0.45 -3.39
C ALA A 47 16.04 0.05 -3.39
N TRP A 48 17.00 -0.86 -3.22
CA TRP A 48 18.44 -0.55 -3.17
C TRP A 48 18.98 0.11 -4.44
N ASP A 49 18.39 -0.20 -5.59
CA ASP A 49 18.73 0.38 -6.89
C ASP A 49 18.06 1.75 -7.12
N GLY A 50 17.27 2.21 -6.15
CA GLY A 50 16.55 3.46 -6.18
C GLY A 50 15.17 3.39 -6.82
N THR A 51 14.67 2.22 -7.25
CA THR A 51 13.32 2.10 -7.80
C THR A 51 12.28 2.51 -6.74
N PRO A 52 11.45 3.55 -7.02
CA PRO A 52 10.44 4.03 -6.11
C PRO A 52 9.11 3.31 -6.30
N PHE A 53 8.44 3.03 -5.18
CA PHE A 53 7.07 2.53 -5.17
C PHE A 53 6.18 3.40 -4.29
N THR A 54 4.91 3.48 -4.66
CA THR A 54 3.86 4.17 -3.89
C THR A 54 2.77 3.18 -3.49
N ILE A 55 2.47 3.15 -2.19
CA ILE A 55 1.30 2.52 -1.59
C ILE A 55 0.26 3.61 -1.35
N GLY A 56 -0.95 3.40 -1.87
CA GLY A 56 -2.05 4.32 -1.69
C GLY A 56 -3.40 3.61 -1.63
N ALA A 57 -4.46 4.40 -1.45
CA ALA A 57 -5.84 3.94 -1.49
C ALA A 57 -6.58 4.64 -2.63
N GLN A 58 -7.39 3.87 -3.37
CA GLN A 58 -8.32 4.40 -4.35
C GLN A 58 -9.52 5.06 -3.66
N PRO A 59 -10.31 5.91 -4.35
CA PRO A 59 -11.54 6.49 -3.79
C PRO A 59 -12.57 5.45 -3.33
N THR A 60 -12.50 4.22 -3.86
CA THR A 60 -13.30 3.05 -3.47
C THR A 60 -12.82 2.40 -2.16
N GLY A 61 -11.68 2.82 -1.63
CA GLY A 61 -11.04 2.28 -0.43
C GLY A 61 -10.00 1.19 -0.73
N GLU A 62 -9.95 0.65 -1.95
CA GLU A 62 -9.03 -0.42 -2.33
C GLU A 62 -7.57 0.06 -2.30
N LEU A 63 -6.69 -0.71 -1.66
CA LEU A 63 -5.27 -0.40 -1.64
C LEU A 63 -4.63 -0.76 -2.99
N PHE A 64 -3.63 0.03 -3.38
CA PHE A 64 -2.82 -0.23 -4.57
C PHE A 64 -1.35 -0.06 -4.27
N LEU A 65 -0.53 -0.72 -5.08
CA LEU A 65 0.91 -0.53 -5.17
C LEU A 65 1.26 -0.12 -6.60
N ARG A 66 2.05 0.94 -6.74
CA ARG A 66 2.54 1.43 -8.03
C ARG A 66 4.06 1.45 -8.04
N ASN A 67 4.66 0.91 -9.11
CA ASN A 67 6.05 1.18 -9.46
C ASN A 67 6.12 2.56 -10.13
N ASP A 68 6.68 3.55 -9.45
CA ASP A 68 6.71 4.94 -9.92
C ASP A 68 7.69 5.16 -11.09
N GLN A 69 8.65 4.24 -11.29
CA GLN A 69 9.60 4.28 -12.39
C GLN A 69 9.00 3.77 -13.70
N LEU A 70 8.20 2.69 -13.65
CA LEU A 70 7.57 2.09 -14.83
C LEU A 70 6.15 2.64 -15.08
N GLY A 71 5.48 3.16 -14.04
CA GLY A 71 4.09 3.61 -14.08
C GLY A 71 3.07 2.50 -13.88
N ASP A 72 3.51 1.24 -13.77
CA ASP A 72 2.66 0.07 -13.56
C ASP A 72 2.05 0.07 -12.16
N THR A 73 0.76 -0.28 -12.07
CA THR A 73 -0.01 -0.28 -10.82
C THR A 73 -0.79 -1.58 -10.69
N LEU A 74 -0.75 -2.19 -9.51
CA LEU A 74 -1.57 -3.34 -9.14
C LEU A 74 -2.39 -3.01 -7.89
N ALA A 75 -3.62 -3.52 -7.85
CA ALA A 75 -4.40 -3.55 -6.63
C ALA A 75 -3.81 -4.58 -5.67
N LEU A 76 -3.74 -4.27 -4.38
CA LEU A 76 -3.34 -5.26 -3.39
C LEU A 76 -4.48 -6.27 -3.19
N PRO A 77 -4.21 -7.58 -3.17
CA PRO A 77 -5.23 -8.63 -3.02
C PRO A 77 -5.70 -8.79 -1.56
N VAL A 78 -5.99 -7.69 -0.88
CA VAL A 78 -6.38 -7.61 0.55
C VAL A 78 -7.52 -6.63 0.74
N LYS A 79 -8.19 -6.73 1.88
CA LYS A 79 -9.12 -5.71 2.34
C LYS A 79 -8.37 -4.67 3.17
N PRO A 80 -8.79 -3.40 3.14
CA PRO A 80 -8.22 -2.36 4.01
C PRO A 80 -8.38 -2.67 5.51
N THR A 81 -9.31 -3.55 5.87
CA THR A 81 -9.60 -3.99 7.24
C THR A 81 -8.84 -5.24 7.69
N ASP A 82 -8.08 -5.88 6.78
CA ASP A 82 -7.22 -6.99 7.16
C ASP A 82 -6.13 -6.49 8.13
N ASP A 83 -5.52 -7.39 8.90
CA ASP A 83 -4.47 -6.97 9.83
C ASP A 83 -3.22 -6.47 9.08
N LEU A 84 -2.42 -5.63 9.75
CA LEU A 84 -1.26 -4.97 9.16
C LEU A 84 -0.22 -5.95 8.61
N ASP A 85 -0.07 -7.12 9.23
CA ASP A 85 0.90 -8.14 8.82
C ASP A 85 0.47 -8.81 7.51
N THR A 86 -0.82 -9.14 7.38
CA THR A 86 -1.43 -9.64 6.14
C THR A 86 -1.25 -8.65 5.00
N ILE A 87 -1.52 -7.35 5.23
CA ILE A 87 -1.34 -6.32 4.21
C ILE A 87 0.15 -6.16 3.84
N ALA A 88 1.06 -6.20 4.82
CA ALA A 88 2.49 -6.10 4.58
C ALA A 88 3.04 -7.23 3.71
N ARG A 89 2.59 -8.48 3.91
CA ARG A 89 2.94 -9.61 3.02
C ARG A 89 2.41 -9.41 1.60
N ALA A 90 1.17 -8.95 1.47
CA ALA A 90 0.60 -8.68 0.16
C ALA A 90 1.37 -7.59 -0.60
N VAL A 91 1.93 -6.59 0.11
CA VAL A 91 2.83 -5.61 -0.49
C VAL A 91 4.10 -6.27 -1.02
N ASP A 92 4.77 -7.10 -0.23
CA ASP A 92 5.98 -7.84 -0.64
C ASP A 92 5.73 -8.70 -1.89
N GLU A 93 4.67 -9.51 -1.86
CA GLU A 93 4.27 -10.33 -3.02
C GLU A 93 3.99 -9.48 -4.27
N THR A 94 3.28 -8.36 -4.10
CA THR A 94 2.94 -7.46 -5.22
C THR A 94 4.16 -6.70 -5.73
N VAL A 95 5.11 -6.33 -4.88
CA VAL A 95 6.42 -5.78 -5.29
C VAL A 95 7.11 -6.78 -6.21
N GLY A 96 7.15 -8.07 -5.86
CA GLY A 96 7.74 -9.12 -6.69
C GLY A 96 7.11 -9.29 -8.09
N HIS A 97 5.91 -8.74 -8.31
CA HIS A 97 5.25 -8.71 -9.61
C HIS A 97 5.49 -7.41 -10.40
N LEU A 98 5.89 -6.34 -9.72
CA LEU A 98 6.07 -4.99 -10.28
C LEU A 98 7.55 -4.58 -10.42
N TYR A 99 8.46 -5.36 -9.83
CA TYR A 99 9.91 -5.11 -9.81
C TYR A 99 10.64 -5.99 -10.83
#